data_AF-A0A7Z2QP23-F1
#
_entry.id   AF-A0A7Z2QP23-F1
#
_cell.length_a   1.000
_cell.length_b   1.000
_cell.length_c   1.000
_cell.angle_alpha   90.00
_cell.angle_beta   90.00
_cell.angle_gamma   90.00
#
_symmetry.space_group_name_H-M   'P 1'
#
loop_
_entity.id
_entity.type
_entity.pdbx_description
1 polymer ?
#
loop_
_entity_poly.entity_id
_entity_poly.type
_entity_poly.pdbx_seq_one_letter_code
_entity_poly.pdbx_strand_id
1 'polypeptide(L)'
;MKPEIDNKVITKGTDLFYEINQSLFLLGVIDKIKACDFPGAMPKAATRWAALPEGPGKKNHYPPQHYVEYPEFLSSYKSAGGTTK
;
A
#
# COMPACT_ATOMS: atom_id res chain seq x y z
N MET A 1 -12.77 -5.09 -22.63
CA MET A 1 -14.13 -4.77 -22.13
C MET A 1 -13.95 -4.18 -20.74
N LYS A 2 -14.18 -2.87 -20.56
CA LYS A 2 -14.18 -2.25 -19.22
C LYS A 2 -15.54 -2.52 -18.58
N PRO A 3 -15.64 -2.91 -17.30
CA PRO A 3 -16.93 -2.96 -16.64
C PRO A 3 -17.47 -1.53 -16.50
N GLU A 4 -18.70 -1.31 -16.98
CA GLU A 4 -19.49 -0.12 -16.64
C GLU A 4 -19.82 -0.17 -15.15
N ILE A 5 -19.36 0.85 -14.43
CA ILE A 5 -19.74 1.06 -13.03
C ILE A 5 -21.01 1.91 -13.10
N ASP A 6 -22.14 1.30 -12.76
CA ASP A 6 -23.40 2.02 -12.53
C ASP A 6 -23.14 3.19 -11.59
N ASN A 7 -23.62 4.38 -12.00
CA ASN A 7 -23.56 5.65 -11.25
C ASN A 7 -24.36 5.57 -9.93
N LYS A 8 -23.91 4.74 -8.99
CA LYS A 8 -24.31 4.86 -7.58
C LYS A 8 -23.50 6.00 -7.01
N VAL A 9 -24.18 6.96 -6.38
CA VAL A 9 -23.58 8.10 -5.68
C VAL A 9 -22.49 7.57 -4.74
N ILE A 10 -21.23 7.68 -5.17
CA ILE A 10 -20.08 7.23 -4.40
C ILE A 10 -19.85 8.32 -3.34
N THR A 11 -19.92 7.91 -2.08
CA THR A 11 -19.72 8.84 -0.96
C THR A 11 -18.21 8.99 -0.72
N LYS A 12 -17.76 10.17 -0.27
CA LYS A 12 -16.32 10.51 -0.12
C LYS A 12 -15.48 9.46 0.64
N GLY A 13 -16.09 8.69 1.55
CA GLY A 13 -15.40 7.61 2.27
C GLY A 13 -15.13 6.36 1.42
N THR A 14 -16.01 6.05 0.47
CA THR A 14 -15.80 4.95 -0.49
C THR A 14 -14.78 5.34 -1.57
N ASP A 15 -14.74 6.60 -2.00
CA ASP A 15 -13.77 7.07 -2.99
C ASP A 15 -12.31 6.86 -2.55
N LEU A 16 -11.96 7.20 -1.30
CA LEU A 16 -10.61 7.00 -0.77
C LEU A 16 -10.19 5.53 -0.72
N PHE A 17 -11.07 4.64 -0.26
CA PHE A 17 -10.78 3.20 -0.24
C PHE A 17 -10.66 2.63 -1.65
N TYR A 18 -11.48 3.08 -2.59
CA TYR A 18 -11.37 2.69 -3.99
C TYR A 18 -10.08 3.23 -4.62
N GLU A 19 -9.73 4.49 -4.44
CA GLU A 19 -8.51 5.09 -5.00
C GLU A 19 -7.23 4.46 -4.44
N ILE A 20 -7.16 4.22 -3.13
CA ILE A 20 -6.03 3.55 -2.49
C ILE A 20 -5.90 2.12 -3.05
N ASN A 21 -6.99 1.37 -3.11
CA ASN A 21 -6.96 0.02 -3.68
C ASN A 21 -6.64 0.03 -5.18
N GLN A 22 -7.12 1.00 -5.96
CA GLN A 22 -6.78 1.14 -7.38
C GLN A 22 -5.28 1.38 -7.57
N SER A 23 -4.67 2.24 -6.77
CA SER A 23 -3.22 2.49 -6.87
C SER A 23 -2.38 1.26 -6.51
N LEU A 24 -2.75 0.49 -5.49
CA LEU A 24 -2.10 -0.79 -5.17
C LEU A 24 -2.36 -1.85 -6.24
N PHE A 25 -3.56 -1.87 -6.82
CA PHE A 25 -3.96 -2.79 -7.89
C PHE A 25 -3.13 -2.54 -9.14
N LEU A 26 -2.96 -1.27 -9.54
CA LEU A 26 -2.13 -0.88 -10.69
C LEU A 26 -0.66 -1.24 -10.51
N LEU A 27 -0.16 -1.27 -9.27
CA LEU A 27 1.22 -1.70 -8.97
C LEU A 27 1.38 -3.23 -8.95
N GLY A 28 0.27 -3.99 -8.95
CA GLY A 28 0.27 -5.44 -8.91
C GLY A 28 0.84 -6.00 -7.61
N VAL A 29 0.65 -5.30 -6.48
CA VAL A 29 1.20 -5.68 -5.16
C VAL A 29 0.16 -6.28 -4.22
N ILE A 30 -1.13 -6.22 -4.57
CA ILE A 30 -2.24 -6.68 -3.71
C ILE A 30 -2.10 -8.15 -3.33
N ASP A 31 -1.76 -9.03 -4.26
CA ASP A 31 -1.67 -10.46 -3.97
C ASP A 31 -0.52 -10.78 -3.00
N LYS A 32 0.57 -10.00 -3.07
CA LYS A 32 1.67 -10.10 -2.10
C LYS A 32 1.23 -9.62 -0.72
N ILE A 33 0.52 -8.51 -0.63
CA ILE A 33 -0.03 -8.00 0.65
C ILE A 33 -1.01 -9.03 1.26
N LYS A 34 -1.92 -9.59 0.45
CA LYS A 34 -2.83 -10.68 0.88
C LYS A 34 -2.07 -11.91 1.37
N ALA A 35 -0.96 -12.25 0.71
CA ALA A 35 -0.08 -13.35 1.12
C ALA A 35 0.82 -13.00 2.33
N CYS A 36 0.71 -11.77 2.87
CA CYS A 36 1.55 -11.18 3.91
C CYS A 36 3.05 -11.05 3.50
N ASP A 37 3.35 -11.01 2.20
CA ASP A 37 4.67 -10.77 1.63
C ASP A 37 4.92 -9.26 1.46
N PHE A 38 5.16 -8.57 2.57
CA PHE A 38 5.53 -7.15 2.56
C PHE A 38 6.91 -6.88 1.92
N PRO A 39 7.97 -7.68 2.18
CA PRO A 39 9.26 -7.47 1.53
C PRO A 39 9.16 -7.51 0.00
N GLY A 40 8.32 -8.38 -0.57
CA GLY A 40 8.10 -8.45 -2.01
C GLY A 40 7.18 -7.37 -2.57
N ALA A 41 6.29 -6.78 -1.76
CA ALA A 41 5.34 -5.75 -2.17
C ALA A 41 5.94 -4.33 -2.11
N MET A 42 6.74 -4.05 -1.09
CA MET A 42 7.19 -2.70 -0.75
C MET A 42 8.03 -1.99 -1.80
N PRO A 43 8.97 -2.64 -2.53
CA PRO A 43 9.77 -1.93 -3.53
C PRO A 43 8.92 -1.21 -4.59
N LYS A 44 7.80 -1.82 -4.99
CA LYS A 44 6.86 -1.20 -5.93
C LYS A 44 5.97 -0.16 -5.24
N ALA A 45 5.47 -0.45 -4.04
CA ALA A 45 4.63 0.48 -3.29
C ALA A 45 5.37 1.79 -2.95
N ALA A 46 6.65 1.71 -2.58
CA ALA A 46 7.49 2.85 -2.21
C ALA A 46 7.76 3.82 -3.39
N THR A 47 7.59 3.38 -4.64
CA THR A 47 7.62 4.29 -5.81
C THR A 47 6.40 5.20 -5.88
N ARG A 48 5.29 4.86 -5.20
CA ARG A 48 4.08 5.67 -5.20
C ARG A 48 3.88 6.45 -3.91
N TRP A 49 4.29 5.88 -2.78
CA TRP A 49 4.21 6.55 -1.48
C TRP A 49 5.60 6.74 -0.88
N ALA A 50 6.08 7.98 -0.89
CA ALA A 50 7.39 8.36 -0.37
C ALA A 50 7.56 8.10 1.14
N ALA A 51 6.45 7.96 1.87
CA ALA A 51 6.45 7.61 3.29
C ALA A 51 6.81 6.15 3.57
N LEU A 52 6.78 5.26 2.57
CA LEU A 52 7.05 3.84 2.75
C LEU A 52 8.54 3.50 2.57
N PRO A 53 9.07 2.57 3.37
CA PRO A 53 10.38 1.97 3.12
C PRO A 53 10.29 1.00 1.92
N GLU A 54 11.41 0.75 1.25
CA GLU A 54 11.47 -0.27 0.18
C GLU A 54 11.49 -1.71 0.73
N GLY A 55 11.67 -1.89 2.03
CA GLY A 55 11.64 -3.20 2.69
C GLY A 55 12.56 -3.29 3.92
N PRO A 56 12.81 -4.50 4.44
CA PRO A 56 13.67 -4.70 5.61
C PRO A 56 15.07 -4.09 5.42
N GLY A 57 15.46 -3.20 6.33
CA GLY A 57 16.77 -2.52 6.30
C GLY A 57 16.97 -1.56 5.12
N LYS A 58 15.94 -1.30 4.31
CA LYS A 58 16.00 -0.39 3.18
C LYS A 58 15.19 0.87 3.49
N LYS A 59 15.78 2.02 3.11
CA LYS A 59 15.11 3.33 3.19
C LYS A 59 14.00 3.44 2.17
N ASN A 60 13.35 4.60 2.10
CA ASN A 60 12.42 4.89 1.02
C ASN A 60 13.12 5.05 -0.34
N HIS A 61 12.31 5.09 -1.39
CA HIS A 61 12.75 5.31 -2.76
C HIS A 61 13.20 6.77 -3.02
N TYR A 62 12.71 7.72 -2.23
CA TYR A 62 12.87 9.16 -2.46
C TYR A 62 13.64 9.87 -1.32
N PRO A 63 14.96 9.71 -1.22
CA PRO A 63 15.77 10.55 -0.33
C PRO A 63 15.77 12.01 -0.82
N PRO A 64 15.67 13.04 0.05
CA PRO A 64 15.74 13.02 1.52
C PRO A 64 14.36 13.06 2.24
N GLN A 65 13.26 12.63 1.61
CA GLN A 65 11.93 12.72 2.24
C GLN A 65 11.84 11.83 3.49
N HIS A 66 11.06 12.29 4.48
CA HIS A 66 10.75 11.52 5.67
C HIS A 66 9.97 10.25 5.30
N TYR A 67 10.31 9.15 5.97
CA TYR A 67 9.67 7.85 5.81
C TYR A 67 9.62 7.12 7.16
N VAL A 68 8.77 6.11 7.27
CA VAL A 68 8.74 5.22 8.44
C VAL A 68 9.65 4.02 8.22
N GLU A 69 10.36 3.59 9.26
CA GLU A 69 11.19 2.40 9.17
C GLU A 69 10.34 1.13 9.02
N TYR A 70 10.90 0.10 8.39
CA TYR A 70 10.17 -1.15 8.13
C TYR A 70 9.53 -1.78 9.38
N PRO A 71 10.22 -1.86 10.54
CA PRO A 71 9.61 -2.38 11.77
C PRO A 71 8.42 -1.53 12.27
N GLU A 72 8.50 -0.21 12.11
CA GLU A 72 7.44 0.71 12.52
C GLU A 72 6.21 0.59 11.61
N PHE A 73 6.42 0.43 10.31
CA PHE A 73 5.35 0.07 9.38
C PHE A 73 4.65 -1.23 9.82
N LEU A 74 5.41 -2.30 10.11
CA LEU A 74 4.81 -3.59 10.51
C LEU A 74 4.05 -3.47 11.82
N SER A 75 4.58 -2.73 12.79
CA SER A 75 3.90 -2.45 14.05
C SER A 75 2.56 -1.75 13.80
N SER A 76 2.57 -0.68 13.00
CA SER A 76 1.36 0.07 12.65
C SER A 76 0.34 -0.79 11.90
N TYR A 77 0.81 -1.62 10.97
CA TYR A 77 -0.04 -2.54 10.21
C TYR A 77 -0.73 -3.56 11.13
N LYS A 78 0.00 -4.12 12.10
CA LYS A 78 -0.58 -5.02 13.12
C LYS A 78 -1.57 -4.31 14.02
N SER A 79 -1.26 -3.10 14.48
CA SER A 79 -2.17 -2.29 15.30
C SER A 79 -3.47 -1.92 14.57
N ALA A 80 -3.43 -1.82 13.24
CA ALA A 80 -4.61 -1.64 12.40
C ALA A 80 -5.42 -2.94 12.15
N GLY A 81 -5.03 -4.07 12.75
CA GLY A 81 -5.70 -5.36 12.62
C GLY A 81 -5.15 -6.25 11.49
N GLY A 82 -4.05 -5.85 10.85
CA GLY A 82 -3.37 -6.63 9.82
C GLY A 82 -2.51 -7.76 10.39
N THR A 83 -2.31 -8.83 9.63
CA THR A 83 -1.43 -9.96 9.98
C THR A 83 -0.12 -9.91 9.20
N THR A 84 0.97 -10.32 9.83
CA THR A 84 2.27 -10.50 9.16
C THR A 84 2.70 -11.95 9.33
N LYS A 85 3.51 -12.44 8.39
CA LYS A 85 4.27 -13.68 8.59
C LYS A 85 5.58 -13.42 9.31
#